data_AF-A0A951TYA7-F1
#
_entry.id   AF-A0A951TYA7-F1
#
_cell.length_a   1.000
_cell.length_b   1.000
_cell.length_c   1.000
_cell.angle_alpha   90.00
_cell.angle_beta   90.00
_cell.angle_gamma   90.00
#
_symmetry.space_group_name_H-M   'P 1'
#
loop_
_entity.id
_entity.type
_entity.pdbx_description
1 polymer ?
#
loop_
_entity_poly.entity_id
_entity_poly.type
_entity_poly.pdbx_seq_one_letter_code
_entity_poly.pdbx_strand_id
1 'polypeptide(L)' 'MMQVTEQIHHLDAETARAFLEKLPRHIREAFYSRAAAIEYPIEAVLESAIAASLDPDALSFIDCKPGSSD' A
#
# COMPACT_ATOMS: atom_id res chain seq x y z
N MET A 1 6.73 -29.69 16.23
CA MET A 1 6.06 -28.60 15.50
C MET A 1 7.15 -27.86 14.74
N MET A 2 7.23 -28.02 13.42
CA MET A 2 8.24 -27.33 12.60
C MET A 2 7.77 -25.89 12.43
N GLN A 3 8.48 -24.94 13.02
CA GLN A 3 8.26 -23.53 12.72
C GLN A 3 8.75 -23.30 11.29
N VAL A 4 7.82 -23.13 10.35
CA VAL A 4 8.15 -22.61 9.03
C VAL A 4 8.44 -21.14 9.23
N THR A 5 9.73 -20.78 9.28
CA THR A 5 10.12 -19.37 9.12
C THR A 5 9.97 -19.05 7.63
N GLU A 6 8.76 -18.64 7.22
CA GLU A 6 8.62 -17.99 5.92
C GLU A 6 9.53 -16.77 5.92
N GLN A 7 10.50 -16.76 5.01
CA GLN A 7 11.27 -15.55 4.76
C GLN A 7 10.31 -14.55 4.11
N ILE A 8 9.84 -13.58 4.89
CA ILE A 8 9.02 -12.48 4.39
C ILE A 8 9.95 -11.62 3.53
N HIS A 9 9.78 -11.73 2.21
CA HIS A 9 10.49 -10.89 1.27
C HIS A 9 9.75 -9.57 1.13
N HIS A 10 10.37 -8.50 1.63
CA HIS A 10 9.87 -7.15 1.46
C HIS A 10 10.17 -6.62 0.05
N LEU A 11 9.33 -5.71 -0.43
CA LEU A 11 9.55 -4.92 -1.62
C LEU A 11 10.83 -4.10 -1.45
N ASP A 12 11.76 -4.26 -2.38
CA ASP A 12 12.97 -3.45 -2.39
C ASP A 12 12.70 -2.05 -2.99
N ALA A 13 13.59 -1.12 -2.68
CA ALA A 13 13.46 0.27 -3.08
C ALA A 13 13.47 0.49 -4.61
N GLU A 14 14.17 -0.36 -5.37
CA GLU A 14 14.22 -0.24 -6.84
C GLU A 14 12.88 -0.65 -7.44
N THR A 15 12.35 -1.81 -7.02
CA THR A 15 11.04 -2.28 -7.46
C THR A 15 9.92 -1.31 -7.06
N ALA A 16 9.97 -0.75 -5.84
CA ALA A 16 8.99 0.25 -5.39
C ALA A 16 8.99 1.51 -6.27
N ARG A 17 10.18 2.00 -6.65
CA ARG A 17 10.29 3.16 -7.56
C ARG A 17 9.75 2.84 -8.94
N ALA A 18 10.13 1.69 -9.51
CA ALA A 18 9.66 1.26 -10.83
C ALA A 18 8.13 1.11 -10.88
N PHE A 19 7.51 0.61 -9.80
CA PHE A 19 6.06 0.55 -9.67
C PHE A 19 5.43 1.95 -9.67
N LEU A 20 5.93 2.84 -8.80
CA LEU A 20 5.41 4.20 -8.65
C LEU A 20 5.55 5.02 -9.94
N GLU A 21 6.58 4.80 -10.74
CA GLU A 21 6.78 5.46 -12.03
C GLU A 21 5.69 5.17 -13.05
N LYS A 22 4.97 4.06 -12.92
CA LYS A 22 3.84 3.70 -13.80
C LYS A 22 2.52 4.33 -13.36
N LEU A 23 2.46 4.92 -12.17
CA LEU A 23 1.25 5.56 -11.66
C LEU A 23 1.08 6.98 -12.23
N PRO A 24 -0.16 7.48 -12.36
CA PRO A 24 -0.42 8.90 -12.58
C PRO A 24 0.34 9.77 -11.56
N ARG A 25 0.89 10.90 -12.03
CA ARG A 25 1.76 11.78 -11.23
C ARG A 25 1.18 12.09 -9.84
N HIS A 26 -0.09 12.45 -9.77
CA HIS A 26 -0.74 12.83 -8.51
C HIS A 26 -0.82 11.67 -7.50
N ILE A 27 -0.99 10.43 -7.96
CA ILE A 27 -1.00 9.24 -7.09
C ILE A 27 0.41 8.98 -6.57
N ARG A 28 1.41 9.01 -7.46
CA ARG A 28 2.83 8.86 -7.08
C ARG A 28 3.25 9.89 -6.03
N GLU A 29 2.91 11.17 -6.25
CA GLU A 29 3.20 12.26 -5.31
C GLU A 29 2.52 12.06 -3.96
N ALA A 30 1.28 11.54 -3.94
CA ALA A 30 0.58 11.23 -2.70
C ALA A 30 1.32 10.15 -1.87
N PHE A 31 1.84 9.10 -2.52
CA PHE A 31 2.65 8.09 -1.84
C PHE A 31 3.94 8.67 -1.24
N TYR A 32 4.69 9.48 -2.01
CA TYR A 32 5.89 10.14 -1.49
C TYR A 32 5.60 11.13 -0.35
N SER A 33 4.51 11.90 -0.49
CA SER A 33 4.07 12.83 0.55
C SER A 33 3.71 12.08 1.84
N ARG A 34 2.99 10.95 1.72
CA ARG A 34 2.68 10.08 2.87
C ARG A 34 3.94 9.52 3.52
N ALA A 35 4.88 9.02 2.72
CA ALA A 35 6.15 8.48 3.21
C ALA A 35 6.96 9.54 3.97
N ALA A 36 7.06 10.76 3.44
CA ALA A 36 7.70 11.87 4.14
C ALA A 36 6.96 12.25 5.44
N ALA A 37 5.62 12.30 5.41
CA ALA A 37 4.82 12.72 6.55
C ALA A 37 4.87 11.75 7.75
N ILE A 38 5.08 10.46 7.50
CA ILE A 38 5.21 9.45 8.56
C ILE A 38 6.65 9.00 8.80
N GLU A 39 7.62 9.58 8.07
CA GLU A 39 9.05 9.27 8.13
C GLU A 39 9.39 7.79 7.83
N TYR A 40 8.67 7.18 6.89
CA TYR A 40 8.88 5.78 6.48
C TYR A 40 9.49 5.69 5.08
N PRO A 41 10.23 4.61 4.79
CA PRO A 41 10.71 4.34 3.44
C PRO A 41 9.53 4.10 2.49
N ILE A 42 9.69 4.49 1.23
CA ILE A 42 8.61 4.49 0.25
C ILE A 42 8.08 3.08 -0.03
N GLU A 43 8.97 2.09 -0.03
CA GLU A 43 8.66 0.68 -0.17
C GLU A 43 7.74 0.19 0.95
N ALA A 44 7.97 0.58 2.22
CA ALA A 44 7.11 0.18 3.33
C ALA A 44 5.72 0.81 3.25
N VAL A 45 5.62 2.06 2.77
CA VAL A 45 4.32 2.71 2.56
C VAL A 45 3.55 2.03 1.43
N LEU A 46 4.24 1.66 0.35
CA LEU A 46 3.64 0.96 -0.78
C LEU A 46 3.19 -0.45 -0.37
N GLU A 47 4.03 -1.19 0.34
CA GLU A 47 3.66 -2.49 0.92
C GLU A 47 2.45 -2.39 1.85
N SER A 48 2.42 -1.38 2.72
CA SER A 48 1.30 -1.17 3.65
C SER A 48 -0.01 -0.92 2.90
N ALA A 49 0.03 -0.14 1.81
CA ALA A 49 -1.14 0.10 0.97
C ALA A 49 -1.62 -1.17 0.25
N ILE A 50 -0.68 -2.00 -0.24
CA ILE A 50 -1.00 -3.30 -0.86
C ILE A 50 -1.60 -4.25 0.18
N ALA A 51 -0.98 -4.36 1.36
CA ALA A 51 -1.46 -5.20 2.44
C ALA A 51 -2.87 -4.79 2.88
N ALA A 52 -3.11 -3.49 3.07
CA ALA A 52 -4.45 -2.97 3.39
C ALA A 52 -5.47 -3.25 2.28
N SER A 53 -5.06 -3.28 1.02
CA SER A 53 -5.96 -3.65 -0.10
C SER A 53 -6.25 -5.16 -0.17
N LEU A 54 -5.37 -6.01 0.35
CA LEU A 54 -5.49 -7.47 0.31
C LEU A 54 -6.16 -8.03 1.57
N ASP A 55 -6.25 -7.23 2.63
CA ASP A 55 -6.97 -7.57 3.85
C ASP A 55 -8.48 -7.65 3.54
N PRO A 56 -9.12 -8.83 3.70
CA PRO A 56 -10.55 -8.99 3.41
C PRO A 56 -11.45 -8.20 4.37
N ASP A 57 -10.92 -7.77 5.51
CA ASP A 57 -11.65 -6.98 6.51
C ASP A 57 -11.42 -5.46 6.33
N ALA A 58 -10.59 -5.05 5.36
CA ALA A 58 -10.38 -3.64 5.07
C ALA A 58 -11.63 -3.00 4.45
N LEU A 59 -11.98 -1.81 4.94
CA LEU A 59 -13.06 -1.01 4.38
C LEU A 59 -12.75 -0.68 2.91
N SER A 60 -13.57 -1.22 2.03
CA SER A 60 -13.54 -0.96 0.61
C SER A 60 -14.51 0.16 0.23
N PHE A 61 -14.39 0.67 -0.99
CA PHE A 61 -15.34 1.64 -1.53
C PHE A 61 -16.79 1.11 -1.55
N ILE A 62 -16.98 -0.21 -1.63
CA ILE A 62 -18.29 -0.85 -1.60
C ILE A 62 -18.93 -0.72 -0.21
N ASP A 63 -18.12 -0.80 0.85
CA ASP A 63 -18.59 -0.69 2.24
C ASP A 63 -19.09 0.70 2.59
N CYS A 64 -18.59 1.72 1.89
CA CYS A 64 -19.03 3.11 2.07
C CYS A 64 -20.45 3.41 1.56
N LYS A 65 -21.13 2.46 0.90
CA LYS A 65 -22.44 2.64 0.22
C LYS A 65 -22.58 4.01 -0.50
N PRO A 66 -21.62 4.38 -1.36
CA PRO A 66 -21.67 5.68 -2.02
C PRO A 66 -22.88 5.75 -2.96
N GLY A 67 -23.92 6.46 -2.54
CA GLY A 67 -25.19 6.59 -3.28
C GLY A 67 -26.42 6.02 -2.58
N SER A 68 -26.32 5.46 -1.36
CA SER A 68 -27.51 5.30 -0.53
C SER A 68 -27.92 6.65 0.05
N SER A 69 -28.72 7.41 -0.71
CA SER A 69 -29.55 8.46 -0.16
C SER A 69 -30.52 7.83 0.84
N ASP A 70 -30.53 8.33 2.08
CA ASP A 70 -31.72 8.28 2.94
C ASP A 70 -32.91 8.93 2.22
#